data_AF-A0A957X7D7-F1
#
_entry.id   AF-A0A957X7D7-F1
#
_cell.length_a   1.000
_cell.length_b   1.000
_cell.length_c   1.000
_cell.angle_alpha   90.00
_cell.angle_beta   90.00
_cell.angle_gamma   90.00
#
_symmetry.space_group_name_H-M   'P 1'
#
loop_
_entity.id
_entity.type
_entity.pdbx_description
1 polymer ?
#
loop_
_entity_poly.entity_id
_entity_poly.type
_entity_poly.pdbx_seq_one_letter_code
_entity_poly.pdbx_strand_id
1 'polypeptide(L)'
;MRVPLARMQEEFARVLHKHGLTTERADRCAAIFAENSLVGVASHGLNRFPGFIDFIRQGYVNPTVEAECIASFGAWEQWDGNLGVGPLNADRASQRALALAD
;
A
#
# COMPACT_ATOMS: atom_id res chain seq x y z
N MET A 1 -10.29 17.86 -14.40
CA MET A 1 -9.66 18.54 -13.24
C MET A 1 -8.18 18.16 -13.23
N ARG A 2 -7.25 19.12 -13.05
CA ARG A 2 -5.81 18.84 -12.88
C ARG A 2 -5.45 19.00 -11.41
N VAL A 3 -4.70 18.06 -10.86
CA VAL A 3 -4.28 18.05 -9.45
C VAL A 3 -2.76 17.76 -9.41
N PRO A 4 -1.96 18.56 -8.70
CA PRO A 4 -0.54 18.26 -8.50
C PRO A 4 -0.33 16.93 -7.75
N LEU A 5 0.72 16.19 -8.08
CA LEU A 5 1.04 14.91 -7.43
C LEU A 5 1.11 15.03 -5.91
N ALA A 6 1.88 16.01 -5.41
CA ALA A 6 2.06 16.24 -3.97
C ALA A 6 0.72 16.44 -3.26
N ARG A 7 -0.18 17.25 -3.83
CA ARG A 7 -1.52 17.47 -3.27
C ARG A 7 -2.35 16.18 -3.24
N MET A 8 -2.24 15.34 -4.26
CA MET A 8 -2.94 14.05 -4.28
C MET A 8 -2.39 13.09 -3.21
N GLN A 9 -1.06 13.04 -3.06
CA GLN A 9 -0.38 12.24 -2.04
C GLN A 9 -0.77 12.71 -0.63
N GLU A 10 -0.71 14.01 -0.35
CA GLU A 10 -1.10 14.61 0.94
C GLU A 10 -2.54 14.25 1.31
N GLU A 11 -3.48 14.33 0.37
CA GLU A 11 -4.87 13.98 0.63
C GLU A 11 -5.09 12.48 0.88
N PHE A 12 -4.39 11.61 0.14
CA PHE A 12 -4.43 10.17 0.43
C PHE A 12 -3.82 9.84 1.79
N ALA A 13 -2.66 10.42 2.13
CA ALA A 13 -1.98 10.20 3.40
C ALA A 13 -2.85 10.65 4.58
N ARG A 14 -3.46 11.84 4.48
CA ARG A 14 -4.40 12.36 5.49
C ARG A 14 -5.57 11.40 5.74
N VAL A 15 -6.15 10.85 4.68
CA VAL A 15 -7.26 9.89 4.79
C VAL A 15 -6.80 8.56 5.35
N LEU A 16 -5.67 8.01 4.90
CA LEU A 16 -5.11 6.74 5.38
C LEU A 16 -4.75 6.82 6.87
N HIS A 17 -4.14 7.93 7.31
CA HIS A 17 -3.81 8.16 8.70
C HIS A 17 -5.07 8.19 9.58
N LYS A 18 -6.15 8.84 9.12
CA LYS A 18 -7.46 8.81 9.81
C LYS A 18 -8.02 7.40 9.99
N HIS A 19 -7.62 6.44 9.13
CA HIS A 19 -8.06 5.04 9.20
C HIS A 19 -7.02 4.12 9.85
N GLY A 20 -6.07 4.66 10.62
CA GLY A 20 -5.23 3.87 11.52
C GLY A 20 -3.87 3.44 10.96
N LEU A 21 -3.48 3.91 9.78
CA LEU A 21 -2.10 3.75 9.30
C LEU A 21 -1.17 4.71 10.07
N THR A 22 0.03 4.24 10.41
CA THR A 22 1.12 5.12 10.88
C THR A 22 1.49 6.13 9.79
N THR A 23 2.11 7.24 10.16
CA THR A 23 2.52 8.30 9.20
C THR A 23 3.33 7.72 8.05
N GLU A 24 4.39 6.97 8.35
CA GLU A 24 5.26 6.34 7.34
C GLU A 24 4.48 5.44 6.37
N ARG A 25 3.63 4.56 6.89
CA ARG A 25 2.83 3.63 6.08
C ARG A 25 1.77 4.35 5.26
N ALA A 26 1.16 5.39 5.83
CA ALA A 26 0.19 6.24 5.15
C ALA A 26 0.86 6.98 3.98
N ASP A 27 2.03 7.57 4.21
CA ASP A 27 2.79 8.30 3.19
C ASP A 27 3.23 7.37 2.06
N ARG A 28 3.76 6.18 2.39
CA ARG A 28 4.15 5.20 1.36
C ARG A 28 2.95 4.69 0.56
N CYS A 29 1.85 4.36 1.22
CA CYS A 29 0.64 3.89 0.53
C CYS A 29 0.01 5.00 -0.33
N ALA A 30 -0.01 6.24 0.16
CA ALA A 30 -0.44 7.41 -0.58
C ALA A 30 0.41 7.65 -1.83
N ALA A 31 1.74 7.50 -1.71
CA ALA A 31 2.65 7.60 -2.82
C ALA A 31 2.29 6.60 -3.92
N ILE A 32 2.07 5.33 -3.59
CA ILE A 32 1.69 4.29 -4.55
C ILE A 32 0.38 4.65 -5.28
N PHE A 33 -0.68 5.04 -4.56
CA PHE A 33 -1.96 5.40 -5.19
C PHE A 33 -1.86 6.63 -6.11
N ALA A 34 -1.06 7.62 -5.71
CA ALA A 34 -0.88 8.84 -6.49
C ALA A 34 0.03 8.61 -7.70
N GLU A 35 1.10 7.83 -7.56
CA GLU A 35 2.00 7.43 -8.65
C GLU A 35 1.27 6.61 -9.71
N ASN A 36 0.45 5.64 -9.30
CA ASN A 36 -0.42 4.89 -10.22
C ASN A 36 -1.30 5.84 -11.05
N SER A 37 -1.84 6.89 -10.41
CA SER A 37 -2.65 7.90 -11.10
C SER A 37 -1.81 8.75 -12.06
N LEU A 38 -0.61 9.14 -11.65
CA LEU A 38 0.32 9.95 -12.44
C LEU A 38 0.74 9.26 -13.73
N VAL A 39 1.06 7.97 -13.66
CA VAL A 39 1.52 7.17 -14.81
C VAL A 39 0.37 6.66 -15.69
N GLY A 40 -0.85 7.14 -15.46
CA GLY A 40 -2.02 6.85 -16.31
C GLY A 40 -2.86 5.64 -15.89
N VAL A 41 -2.55 4.98 -14.77
CA VAL A 41 -3.28 3.82 -14.24
C VAL A 41 -4.28 4.27 -13.16
N ALA A 42 -5.15 5.22 -13.50
CA ALA A 42 -6.12 5.78 -12.56
C ALA A 42 -7.09 4.74 -11.98
N SER A 43 -7.37 3.65 -12.71
CA SER A 43 -8.21 2.52 -12.25
C SER A 43 -7.65 1.78 -11.03
N HIS A 44 -6.33 1.84 -10.80
CA HIS A 44 -5.64 1.28 -9.63
C HIS A 44 -4.96 2.38 -8.79
N GLY A 45 -5.28 3.64 -9.07
CA GLY A 45 -4.89 4.82 -8.31
C GLY A 45 -6.13 5.48 -7.70
N LEU A 46 -6.37 6.73 -8.07
CA LEU A 46 -7.47 7.57 -7.56
C LEU A 46 -8.84 6.88 -7.62
N ASN A 47 -9.17 6.17 -8.70
CA ASN A 47 -10.50 5.58 -8.84
C ASN A 47 -10.70 4.37 -7.92
N ARG A 48 -9.61 3.72 -7.48
CA ARG A 48 -9.66 2.59 -6.55
C ARG A 48 -9.68 3.02 -5.09
N PHE A 49 -9.10 4.18 -4.80
CA PHE A 49 -8.89 4.64 -3.42
C PHE A 49 -10.18 4.66 -2.56
N PRO A 50 -11.34 5.17 -3.03
CA PRO A 50 -12.57 5.15 -2.23
C PRO A 50 -12.99 3.73 -1.83
N GLY A 51 -13.00 2.79 -2.77
CA GLY A 51 -13.34 1.39 -2.49
C GLY A 51 -12.32 0.71 -1.58
N PHE A 52 -11.04 1.08 -1.65
CA PHE A 52 -10.03 0.61 -0.72
C PHE A 52 -10.30 1.11 0.72
N ILE A 53 -10.69 2.37 0.89
CA ILE A 53 -11.09 2.91 2.20
C ILE A 53 -12.33 2.19 2.73
N ASP A 54 -13.30 1.86 1.88
CA ASP A 54 -14.47 1.09 2.29
C ASP A 54 -14.10 -0.34 2.74
N PHE A 55 -13.09 -0.95 2.13
CA PHE A 55 -12.58 -2.26 2.58
C PHE A 55 -11.91 -2.18 3.95
N ILE A 56 -11.19 -1.09 4.26
CA ILE A 56 -10.68 -0.85 5.61
C ILE A 56 -11.84 -0.71 6.60
N ARG A 57 -12.86 0.08 6.27
CA ARG A 57 -14.04 0.29 7.15
C ARG A 57 -14.82 -0.99 7.40
N GLN A 58 -14.90 -1.87 6.41
CA GLN A 58 -15.59 -3.17 6.52
C GLN A 58 -14.72 -4.24 7.22
N GLY A 59 -13.46 -3.94 7.54
CA GLY A 59 -12.56 -4.88 8.20
C GLY A 59 -11.95 -5.93 7.26
N TYR A 60 -12.15 -5.82 5.96
CA TYR A 60 -11.51 -6.71 4.97
C TYR A 60 -10.03 -6.42 4.80
N VAL A 61 -9.60 -5.20 5.12
CA VAL A 61 -8.19 -4.78 5.17
C VAL A 61 -7.89 -4.27 6.56
N ASN A 62 -6.91 -4.87 7.22
CA ASN A 62 -6.43 -4.42 8.51
C ASN A 62 -5.26 -3.43 8.34
N PRO A 63 -5.43 -2.14 8.66
CA PRO A 63 -4.40 -1.13 8.43
C PRO A 63 -3.20 -1.23 9.39
N THR A 64 -3.37 -1.91 10.52
CA THR A 64 -2.40 -1.93 11.64
C THR A 64 -1.45 -3.12 11.60
N VAL A 65 -1.67 -4.08 10.71
CA VAL A 65 -0.84 -5.29 10.57
C VAL A 65 0.10 -5.21 9.38
N GLU A 66 1.17 -5.98 9.44
CA GLU A 66 2.17 -6.06 8.39
C GLU A 66 2.34 -7.48 7.89
N ALA A 67 2.88 -7.61 6.68
CA ALA A 67 3.26 -8.90 6.16
C ALA A 67 4.43 -9.50 6.96
N GLU A 68 4.37 -10.80 7.21
CA GLU A 68 5.38 -11.55 7.95
C GLU A 68 5.93 -12.69 7.09
N CYS A 69 7.24 -12.91 7.16
CA CYS A 69 7.88 -14.06 6.52
C CYS A 69 7.64 -15.29 7.39
N ILE A 70 6.91 -16.27 6.86
CA ILE A 70 6.54 -17.50 7.59
C ILE A 70 7.41 -18.70 7.21
N ALA A 71 8.14 -18.63 6.09
CA ALA A 71 9.13 -19.63 5.74
C ALA A 71 10.21 -19.05 4.82
N SER A 72 11.44 -19.53 4.97
CA SER A 72 12.60 -19.07 4.19
C SER A 72 13.50 -20.25 3.79
N PHE A 73 13.84 -20.32 2.51
CA PHE A 73 14.57 -21.40 1.86
C PHE A 73 15.57 -20.84 0.85
N GLY A 74 16.63 -20.20 1.34
CA GLY A 74 17.63 -19.57 0.48
C GLY A 74 17.02 -18.43 -0.33
N ALA A 75 16.96 -18.57 -1.65
CA ALA A 75 16.42 -17.55 -2.56
C ALA A 75 14.88 -17.50 -2.63
N TRP A 76 14.18 -18.33 -1.86
CA TRP A 76 12.71 -18.37 -1.83
C TRP A 76 12.18 -18.13 -0.42
N GLU A 77 11.13 -17.32 -0.30
CA GLU A 77 10.42 -17.05 0.95
C GLU A 77 8.91 -17.07 0.75
N GLN A 78 8.18 -17.53 1.78
CA GLN A 78 6.73 -17.47 1.85
C GLN A 78 6.33 -16.41 2.88
N TRP A 79 5.42 -15.51 2.48
CA TRP A 79 4.98 -14.38 3.28
C TRP A 79 3.47 -14.45 3.53
N ASP A 80 3.05 -14.31 4.79
CA ASP A 80 1.64 -14.08 5.16
C ASP A 80 1.38 -12.57 5.13
N GLY A 81 0.36 -12.16 4.38
CA GLY A 81 -0.04 -10.75 4.29
C GLY A 81 -0.86 -10.26 5.48
N ASN A 82 -1.33 -11.14 6.36
CA ASN A 82 -2.14 -10.83 7.55
C ASN A 82 -3.43 -10.02 7.26
N LEU A 83 -3.98 -10.13 6.05
CA LEU A 83 -5.04 -9.24 5.54
C LEU A 83 -4.69 -7.75 5.64
N GLY A 84 -3.39 -7.44 5.63
CA GLY A 84 -2.85 -6.09 5.69
C GLY A 84 -3.06 -5.29 4.41
N VAL A 85 -2.48 -4.10 4.38
CA VAL A 85 -2.58 -3.18 3.25
C VAL A 85 -1.89 -3.77 2.02
N GLY A 86 -2.68 -4.23 1.05
CA GLY A 86 -2.19 -4.91 -0.16
C GLY A 86 -1.03 -4.20 -0.88
N PRO A 87 -1.13 -2.88 -1.20
CA PRO A 87 -0.01 -2.14 -1.80
C PRO A 87 1.29 -2.17 -0.98
N LEU A 88 1.21 -2.09 0.35
CA LEU A 88 2.39 -2.12 1.22
C LEU A 88 2.96 -3.54 1.34
N ASN A 89 2.10 -4.56 1.37
CA ASN A 89 2.54 -5.96 1.35
C ASN A 89 3.30 -6.26 0.04
N ALA A 90 2.77 -5.81 -1.10
CA ALA A 90 3.42 -5.98 -2.39
C ALA A 90 4.77 -5.23 -2.47
N ASP A 91 4.83 -3.98 -1.99
CA ASP A 91 6.07 -3.20 -1.93
C ASP A 91 7.14 -3.90 -1.07
N ARG A 92 6.77 -4.35 0.13
CA ARG A 92 7.68 -5.08 1.04
C ARG A 92 8.17 -6.40 0.44
N ALA A 93 7.26 -7.20 -0.11
CA ALA A 93 7.64 -8.48 -0.73
C ALA A 93 8.55 -8.27 -1.96
N SER A 94 8.31 -7.22 -2.75
CA SER A 94 9.14 -6.89 -3.91
C SER A 94 10.55 -6.45 -3.49
N GLN A 95 10.65 -5.57 -2.49
CA GLN A 95 11.95 -5.15 -1.94
C GLN A 95 12.72 -6.35 -1.37
N ARG A 96 12.01 -7.28 -0.71
CA ARG A 96 12.63 -8.50 -0.21
C ARG A 96 13.13 -9.40 -1.33
N ALA A 97 12.34 -9.59 -2.39
CA ALA A 97 12.73 -10.39 -3.54
C ALA A 97 13.99 -9.83 -4.23
N LEU A 98 14.11 -8.49 -4.32
CA LEU A 98 15.34 -7.85 -4.79
C LEU A 98 16.54 -8.18 -3.90
N ALA A 99 16.39 -8.05 -2.57
CA ALA A 99 17.45 -8.37 -1.63
C ALA A 99 17.85 -9.85 -1.58
N LEU A 100 17.00 -10.77 -2.05
CA LEU A 100 17.32 -12.19 -2.20
C LEU A 100 18.06 -12.51 -3.51
N ALA A 101 17.99 -11.60 -4.49
CA ALA A 101 18.59 -11.76 -5.81
C ALA A 101 20.02 -11.19 -5.89
N ASP A 102 20.41 -10.37 -4.91
CA ASP A 102 21.78 -9.87 -4.73
C ASP A 102 22.74 -10.98 -4.27
#